data_AF-A0A3D2BVM9-F1
#
_entry.id   AF-A0A3D2BVM9-F1
#
_cell.length_a   1.000
_cell.length_b   1.000
_cell.length_c   1.000
_cell.angle_alpha   90.00
_cell.angle_beta   90.00
_cell.angle_gamma   90.00
#
_symmetry.space_group_name_H-M   'P 1'
#
loop_
_entity.id
_entity.type
_entity.pdbx_description
1 polymer ?
#
loop_
_entity_poly.entity_id
_entity_poly.type
_entity_poly.pdbx_seq_one_letter_code
_entity_poly.pdbx_strand_id
1 'polypeptide(L)'
;MPLANNGDVRLNYEAVGDGPDIVLIHANPFDRRLWRFQVEGFTERYRMVAMDLRGYGASDKPDDPFTFDDMVVDVLAVCDSAGVESAVFMGASVGSSIALRIALDDPGRVSRLVLVGGNAGVAASGLARIAGYESDGIAYRAEHIHQLVAPGFGDTRRGRVLIDNFLRDDGDLIP
;
A
#
# COMPACT_ATOMS: atom_id res chain seq x y z
N MET A 1 -10.47 -17.87 -2.28
CA MET A 1 -10.28 -16.56 -1.62
C MET A 1 -11.53 -15.75 -1.90
N PRO A 2 -12.18 -15.19 -0.89
CA PRO A 2 -13.33 -14.32 -1.10
C PRO A 2 -12.94 -13.05 -1.86
N LEU A 3 -13.90 -12.45 -2.55
CA LEU A 3 -13.77 -11.15 -3.20
C LEU A 3 -14.77 -10.19 -2.55
N ALA A 4 -14.32 -8.98 -2.28
CA ALA A 4 -15.20 -7.86 -1.95
C ALA A 4 -15.50 -7.05 -3.22
N ASN A 5 -16.66 -6.39 -3.28
CA ASN A 5 -17.02 -5.54 -4.40
C ASN A 5 -17.17 -4.09 -3.93
N ASN A 6 -16.53 -3.16 -4.63
CA ASN A 6 -16.79 -1.73 -4.54
C ASN A 6 -17.26 -1.23 -5.91
N GLY A 7 -18.59 -1.19 -6.10
CA GLY A 7 -19.17 -1.04 -7.44
C GLY A 7 -18.72 -2.18 -8.35
N ASP A 8 -18.10 -1.84 -9.48
CA ASP A 8 -17.59 -2.80 -10.47
C ASP A 8 -16.16 -3.28 -10.18
N VAL A 9 -15.51 -2.79 -9.12
CA VAL A 9 -14.14 -3.18 -8.74
C VAL A 9 -14.17 -4.34 -7.76
N ARG A 10 -13.52 -5.45 -8.12
CA ARG A 10 -13.35 -6.61 -7.22
C ARG A 10 -12.02 -6.56 -6.51
N LEU A 11 -12.09 -6.75 -5.19
CA LEU A 11 -10.96 -6.66 -4.28
C LEU A 11 -10.67 -8.04 -3.67
N ASN A 12 -9.47 -8.54 -3.90
CA ASN A 12 -9.02 -9.79 -3.36
C ASN A 12 -8.54 -9.63 -1.91
N TYR A 13 -9.00 -10.51 -1.03
CA TYR A 13 -8.56 -10.55 0.36
C TYR A 13 -8.55 -11.97 0.93
N GLU A 14 -7.80 -12.13 2.02
CA GLU A 14 -7.84 -13.30 2.90
C GLU A 14 -8.23 -12.89 4.31
N ALA A 15 -9.01 -13.74 4.97
CA ALA A 15 -9.29 -13.65 6.39
C ALA A 15 -8.87 -14.99 7.03
N VAL A 16 -7.90 -14.94 7.94
CA VAL A 16 -7.33 -16.13 8.57
C VAL A 16 -7.26 -15.93 10.08
N GLY A 17 -7.49 -16.98 10.86
CA GLY A 17 -7.51 -16.93 12.32
C GLY A 17 -8.90 -16.64 12.88
N ASP A 18 -8.95 -16.44 14.19
CA ASP A 18 -10.16 -16.14 14.95
C ASP A 18 -9.85 -15.10 16.05
N GLY A 19 -10.88 -14.44 16.58
CA GLY A 19 -10.74 -13.37 17.56
C GLY A 19 -10.85 -11.95 16.97
N PRO A 20 -10.34 -10.93 17.66
CA PRO A 20 -10.46 -9.54 17.21
C PRO A 20 -9.80 -9.30 15.86
N ASP A 21 -10.42 -8.47 15.02
CA ASP A 21 -9.95 -8.20 13.67
C ASP A 21 -8.72 -7.28 13.61
N ILE A 22 -7.77 -7.65 12.76
CA ILE A 22 -6.67 -6.79 12.30
C ILE A 22 -6.73 -6.69 10.78
N VAL A 23 -7.02 -5.50 10.26
CA VAL A 23 -7.04 -5.20 8.83
C VAL A 23 -5.65 -4.74 8.39
N LEU A 24 -5.08 -5.44 7.40
CA LEU A 24 -3.72 -5.29 6.92
C LEU A 24 -3.72 -4.64 5.53
N ILE A 25 -3.18 -3.43 5.41
CA ILE A 25 -3.15 -2.63 4.18
C ILE A 25 -1.70 -2.49 3.68
N HIS A 26 -1.39 -3.05 2.51
CA HIS A 26 -0.02 -3.13 2.01
C HIS A 26 0.55 -1.78 1.51
N ALA A 27 1.88 -1.73 1.37
CA ALA A 27 2.60 -0.64 0.73
C ALA A 27 2.65 -0.82 -0.80
N ASN A 28 2.91 0.25 -1.54
CA ASN A 28 3.29 0.13 -2.96
C ASN A 28 4.73 -0.36 -3.13
N PRO A 29 5.05 -1.14 -4.18
CA PRO A 29 4.15 -1.77 -5.16
C PRO A 29 3.82 -3.22 -4.77
N PHE A 30 3.65 -3.50 -3.47
CA PHE A 30 3.39 -4.85 -2.96
C PHE A 30 1.90 -5.22 -3.11
N ASP A 31 1.53 -6.34 -2.49
CA ASP A 31 0.15 -6.80 -2.29
C ASP A 31 0.03 -7.41 -0.88
N ARG A 32 -1.09 -8.09 -0.56
CA ARG A 32 -1.34 -8.64 0.78
C ARG A 32 -0.22 -9.54 1.30
N ARG A 33 0.56 -10.19 0.40
CA ARG A 33 1.63 -11.13 0.77
C ARG A 33 2.77 -10.45 1.53
N LEU A 34 2.85 -9.11 1.48
CA LEU A 34 3.73 -8.31 2.34
C LEU A 34 3.58 -8.71 3.82
N TRP A 35 2.38 -9.11 4.23
CA TRP A 35 2.02 -9.39 5.61
C TRP A 35 2.14 -10.86 6.02
N ARG A 36 2.67 -11.75 5.16
CA ARG A 36 2.68 -13.20 5.41
C ARG A 36 3.19 -13.57 6.81
N PHE A 37 4.31 -12.98 7.23
CA PHE A 37 4.90 -13.28 8.54
C PHE A 37 4.08 -12.71 9.72
N GLN A 38 3.37 -11.60 9.52
CA GLN A 38 2.44 -11.06 10.51
C GLN A 38 1.20 -11.95 10.62
N VAL A 39 0.65 -12.40 9.49
CA VAL A 39 -0.47 -13.35 9.48
C VAL A 39 -0.06 -14.63 10.22
N GLU A 40 1.05 -15.25 9.85
CA GLU A 40 1.57 -16.46 10.51
C GLU A 40 1.80 -16.24 12.03
N GLY A 41 2.31 -15.08 12.43
CA GLY A 41 2.64 -14.79 13.84
C GLY A 41 1.48 -14.39 14.75
N PHE A 42 0.32 -14.01 14.20
CA PHE A 42 -0.79 -13.44 14.98
C PHE A 42 -2.12 -14.19 14.89
N THR A 43 -2.27 -15.12 13.95
CA THR A 43 -3.53 -15.86 13.69
C THR A 43 -4.05 -16.71 14.87
N GLU A 44 -3.20 -17.08 15.83
CA GLU A 44 -3.62 -17.77 17.05
C GLU A 44 -4.43 -16.89 18.02
N ARG A 45 -4.38 -15.57 17.86
CA ARG A 45 -5.00 -14.59 18.79
C ARG A 45 -5.93 -13.59 18.12
N TYR A 46 -5.79 -13.41 16.81
CA TYR A 46 -6.47 -12.38 16.04
C TYR A 46 -6.94 -12.96 14.71
N ARG A 47 -8.05 -12.41 14.21
CA ARG A 47 -8.47 -12.63 12.83
C ARG A 47 -7.77 -11.61 11.94
N MET A 48 -6.89 -12.09 11.07
CA MET A 48 -6.07 -11.26 10.19
C MET A 48 -6.76 -11.12 8.84
N VAL A 49 -7.12 -9.90 8.46
CA VAL A 49 -7.77 -9.58 7.18
C VAL A 49 -6.77 -8.85 6.30
N ALA A 50 -6.15 -9.54 5.35
CA ALA A 50 -5.15 -8.98 4.44
C ALA A 50 -5.71 -8.84 3.03
N MET A 51 -5.58 -7.66 2.44
CA MET A 51 -6.16 -7.36 1.12
C MET A 51 -5.14 -6.88 0.11
N ASP A 52 -5.48 -7.05 -1.17
CA ASP A 52 -4.81 -6.40 -2.28
C ASP A 52 -5.61 -5.12 -2.62
N LEU A 53 -4.97 -3.94 -2.63
CA LEU A 53 -5.60 -2.68 -3.04
C LEU A 53 -5.94 -2.72 -4.54
N ARG A 54 -6.93 -1.92 -4.99
CA ARG A 54 -7.20 -1.76 -6.44
C ARG A 54 -5.92 -1.42 -7.20
N GLY A 55 -5.71 -2.05 -8.35
CA GLY A 55 -4.47 -1.91 -9.11
C GLY A 55 -3.34 -2.87 -8.72
N TYR A 56 -3.47 -3.63 -7.61
CA TYR A 56 -2.40 -4.48 -7.08
C TYR A 56 -2.82 -5.94 -6.93
N GLY A 57 -1.82 -6.83 -6.82
CA GLY A 57 -2.02 -8.25 -6.50
C GLY A 57 -3.04 -8.93 -7.41
N ALA A 58 -4.02 -9.60 -6.81
CA ALA A 58 -5.13 -10.26 -7.52
C ALA A 58 -6.43 -9.43 -7.52
N SER A 59 -6.41 -8.20 -7.00
CA SER A 59 -7.52 -7.26 -7.19
C SER A 59 -7.57 -6.75 -8.63
N ASP A 60 -8.74 -6.27 -9.03
CA ASP A 60 -8.95 -5.66 -10.34
C ASP A 60 -8.05 -4.44 -10.54
N LYS A 61 -7.67 -4.23 -11.80
CA LYS A 61 -6.74 -3.17 -12.24
C LYS A 61 -7.46 -2.36 -13.31
N PRO A 62 -8.33 -1.42 -12.91
CA PRO A 62 -9.07 -0.62 -13.86
C PRO A 62 -8.14 0.24 -14.71
N ASP A 63 -8.47 0.41 -15.99
CA ASP A 63 -7.77 1.31 -16.90
C ASP A 63 -8.08 2.79 -16.58
N ASP A 64 -9.27 3.04 -16.04
CA ASP A 64 -9.71 4.38 -15.66
C ASP A 64 -8.95 4.90 -14.42
N PRO A 65 -8.62 6.21 -14.38
CA PRO A 65 -8.01 6.82 -13.21
C PRO A 65 -8.87 6.64 -11.96
N PHE A 66 -8.23 6.39 -10.83
CA PHE A 66 -8.87 6.35 -9.51
C PHE A 66 -8.16 7.29 -8.54
N THR A 67 -8.91 7.70 -7.53
CA THR A 67 -8.46 8.64 -6.50
C THR A 67 -8.00 7.90 -5.24
N PHE A 68 -7.34 8.65 -4.35
CA PHE A 68 -7.02 8.15 -3.02
C PHE A 68 -8.28 7.79 -2.21
N ASP A 69 -9.34 8.58 -2.33
CA ASP A 69 -10.60 8.34 -1.62
C ASP A 69 -11.27 7.04 -2.12
N ASP A 70 -11.12 6.69 -3.39
CA ASP A 70 -11.57 5.40 -3.90
C ASP A 70 -10.86 4.21 -3.21
N MET A 71 -9.56 4.35 -2.95
CA MET A 71 -8.79 3.32 -2.22
C MET A 71 -9.21 3.24 -0.74
N VAL A 72 -9.70 4.33 -0.14
CA VAL A 72 -10.25 4.31 1.21
C VAL A 72 -11.57 3.54 1.23
N VAL A 73 -12.45 3.81 0.28
CA VAL A 73 -13.75 3.12 0.16
C VAL A 73 -13.54 1.63 -0.13
N ASP A 74 -12.51 1.24 -0.90
CA ASP A 74 -12.16 -0.17 -1.12
C ASP A 74 -11.87 -0.93 0.17
N VAL A 75 -11.08 -0.32 1.06
CA VAL A 75 -10.75 -0.96 2.34
C VAL A 75 -12.03 -1.15 3.15
N LEU A 76 -12.92 -0.17 3.17
CA LEU A 76 -14.21 -0.29 3.85
C LEU A 76 -15.11 -1.37 3.22
N ALA A 77 -15.13 -1.50 1.89
CA ALA A 77 -15.86 -2.55 1.20
C ALA A 77 -15.32 -3.96 1.53
N VAL A 78 -14.01 -4.10 1.68
CA VAL A 78 -13.40 -5.35 2.19
C VAL A 78 -13.83 -5.61 3.63
N CYS A 79 -13.79 -4.60 4.50
CA CYS A 79 -14.27 -4.73 5.88
C CYS A 79 -15.73 -5.20 5.93
N ASP A 80 -16.62 -4.57 5.15
CA ASP A 80 -18.04 -4.93 5.12
C ASP A 80 -18.24 -6.37 4.60
N SER A 81 -17.54 -6.74 3.53
CA SER A 81 -17.61 -8.10 2.96
C SER A 81 -17.06 -9.17 3.91
N ALA A 82 -16.06 -8.82 4.72
CA ALA A 82 -15.47 -9.68 5.75
C ALA A 82 -16.27 -9.68 7.07
N GLY A 83 -17.30 -8.86 7.20
CA GLY A 83 -18.08 -8.70 8.43
C GLY A 83 -17.30 -8.02 9.57
N VAL A 84 -16.39 -7.11 9.23
CA VAL A 84 -15.58 -6.35 10.19
C VAL A 84 -16.29 -5.05 10.55
N GLU A 85 -16.84 -5.00 11.77
CA GLU A 85 -17.49 -3.79 12.30
C GLU A 85 -16.49 -2.78 12.89
N SER A 86 -15.49 -3.27 13.64
CA SER A 86 -14.42 -2.45 14.21
C SER A 86 -13.13 -3.28 14.34
N ALA A 87 -11.98 -2.70 13.98
CA ALA A 87 -10.73 -3.45 13.91
C ALA A 87 -9.51 -2.63 14.32
N VAL A 88 -8.37 -3.30 14.47
CA VAL A 88 -7.07 -2.64 14.40
C VAL A 88 -6.73 -2.46 12.92
N PHE A 89 -6.40 -1.25 12.50
CA PHE A 89 -5.90 -1.01 11.14
C PHE A 89 -4.39 -0.89 11.15
N MET A 90 -3.73 -1.82 10.46
CA MET A 90 -2.28 -1.85 10.28
C MET A 90 -1.95 -1.58 8.82
N GLY A 91 -1.37 -0.42 8.55
CA GLY A 91 -1.05 0.04 7.21
C GLY A 91 0.42 0.37 7.03
N ALA A 92 0.99 0.04 5.86
CA ALA A 92 2.36 0.39 5.49
C ALA A 92 2.39 1.42 4.34
N SER A 93 3.19 2.48 4.47
CA SER A 93 3.35 3.52 3.44
C SER A 93 2.00 4.13 3.01
N VAL A 94 1.57 3.93 1.76
CA VAL A 94 0.23 4.33 1.29
C VAL A 94 -0.89 3.73 2.17
N GLY A 95 -0.73 2.48 2.61
CA GLY A 95 -1.68 1.83 3.51
C GLY A 95 -1.78 2.51 4.87
N SER A 96 -0.70 3.11 5.39
CA SER A 96 -0.78 3.93 6.61
C SER A 96 -1.63 5.19 6.39
N SER A 97 -1.51 5.81 5.22
CA SER A 97 -2.27 7.01 4.88
C SER A 97 -3.76 6.69 4.77
N ILE A 98 -4.10 5.54 4.16
CA ILE A 98 -5.48 5.05 4.07
C ILE A 98 -6.04 4.75 5.47
N ALA A 99 -5.30 4.01 6.31
CA ALA A 99 -5.71 3.72 7.68
C ALA A 99 -5.96 4.99 8.51
N LEU A 100 -5.10 6.01 8.34
CA LEU A 100 -5.25 7.28 9.01
C LEU A 100 -6.50 8.04 8.51
N ARG A 101 -6.76 8.04 7.20
CA ARG A 101 -7.96 8.66 6.62
C ARG A 101 -9.23 8.00 7.15
N ILE A 102 -9.28 6.67 7.23
CA ILE A 102 -10.40 5.92 7.82
C ILE A 102 -10.62 6.33 9.28
N ALA A 103 -9.55 6.44 10.08
CA ALA A 103 -9.69 6.82 11.49
C ALA A 103 -10.21 8.25 11.69
N LEU A 104 -9.96 9.15 10.73
CA LEU A 104 -10.46 10.52 10.76
C LEU A 104 -11.92 10.60 10.31
N ASP A 105 -12.26 9.88 9.24
CA ASP A 105 -13.59 9.94 8.62
C ASP A 105 -14.62 9.07 9.37
N ASP A 106 -14.19 7.92 9.90
CA ASP A 106 -15.03 6.97 10.63
C ASP A 106 -14.29 6.36 11.84
N PRO A 107 -14.10 7.13 12.93
CA PRO A 107 -13.39 6.65 14.12
C PRO A 107 -14.06 5.44 14.80
N GLY A 108 -15.36 5.19 14.57
CA GLY A 108 -16.07 4.05 15.14
C GLY A 108 -15.57 2.70 14.60
N ARG A 109 -15.09 2.69 13.36
CA ARG A 109 -14.51 1.49 12.72
C ARG A 109 -13.12 1.16 13.25
N VAL A 110 -12.44 2.10 13.92
CA VAL A 110 -11.02 1.98 14.26
C VAL A 110 -10.82 1.83 15.77
N SER A 111 -10.51 0.62 16.21
CA SER A 111 -10.17 0.37 17.61
C SER A 111 -8.75 0.82 17.96
N ARG A 112 -7.79 0.63 17.03
CA ARG A 112 -6.36 1.02 17.14
C ARG A 112 -5.73 1.20 15.76
N LEU A 113 -4.65 1.96 15.70
CA LEU A 113 -3.84 2.17 14.49
C LEU A 113 -2.41 1.67 14.66
N VAL A 114 -1.88 1.01 13.63
CA VAL A 114 -0.45 0.72 13.47
C VAL A 114 0.01 1.26 12.12
N LEU A 115 0.87 2.28 12.17
CA LEU A 115 1.33 3.00 10.97
C LEU A 115 2.82 2.73 10.74
N VAL A 116 3.17 2.10 9.62
CA VAL A 116 4.54 1.70 9.28
C VAL A 116 5.03 2.49 8.07
N GLY A 117 5.93 3.45 8.29
CA GLY A 117 6.51 4.24 7.19
C GLY A 117 5.50 5.14 6.46
N GLY A 118 4.40 5.50 7.11
CA GLY A 118 3.39 6.44 6.62
C GLY A 118 3.71 7.90 6.93
N ASN A 119 2.93 8.81 6.35
CA ASN A 119 2.96 10.24 6.69
C ASN A 119 1.52 10.75 6.90
N ALA A 120 1.36 11.82 7.69
CA ALA A 120 0.08 12.47 7.98
C ALA A 120 -0.10 13.82 7.26
N GLY A 121 0.86 14.19 6.41
CA GLY A 121 0.88 15.49 5.75
C GLY A 121 0.53 15.38 4.27
N VAL A 122 0.00 16.45 3.68
CA VAL A 122 0.08 16.61 2.23
C VAL A 122 1.56 16.73 1.92
N ALA A 123 2.12 15.69 1.33
CA ALA A 123 3.49 15.75 0.88
C ALA A 123 3.57 16.87 -0.16
N ALA A 124 4.00 18.07 0.22
CA ALA A 124 4.49 19.07 -0.73
C ALA A 124 5.55 18.41 -1.65
N SER A 125 6.25 17.39 -1.13
CA SER A 125 7.10 16.48 -1.89
C SER A 125 6.36 15.53 -2.84
N GLY A 126 5.09 15.18 -2.63
CA GLY A 126 4.31 14.31 -3.51
C GLY A 126 3.95 15.00 -4.83
N LEU A 127 3.36 16.19 -4.78
CA LEU A 127 3.05 16.98 -5.98
C LEU A 127 4.32 17.42 -6.72
N ALA A 128 5.37 17.82 -5.99
CA ALA A 128 6.66 18.12 -6.59
C ALA A 128 7.30 16.89 -7.28
N ARG A 129 7.09 15.69 -6.72
CA ARG A 129 7.55 14.45 -7.34
C ARG A 129 6.75 14.09 -8.59
N ILE A 130 5.43 14.25 -8.57
CA ILE A 130 4.59 14.06 -9.76
C ILE A 130 5.06 15.00 -10.86
N ALA A 131 5.18 16.30 -10.55
CA ALA A 131 5.67 17.29 -11.51
C ALA A 131 7.06 16.94 -12.07
N GLY A 132 7.99 16.50 -11.21
CA GLY A 132 9.33 16.07 -11.63
C GLY A 132 9.32 14.83 -12.53
N TYR A 133 8.43 13.86 -12.28
CA TYR A 133 8.26 12.73 -13.18
C TYR A 133 7.62 13.15 -14.52
N GLU A 134 6.66 14.07 -14.50
CA GLU A 134 6.02 14.60 -15.73
C GLU A 134 7.00 15.43 -16.58
N SER A 135 7.90 16.21 -15.94
CA SER A 135 8.87 17.06 -16.65
C SER A 135 10.10 16.29 -17.13
N ASP A 136 10.72 15.51 -16.24
CA ASP A 136 12.07 14.96 -16.45
C ASP A 136 12.11 13.42 -16.44
N GLY A 137 10.97 12.75 -16.23
CA GLY A 137 10.83 11.30 -16.34
C GLY A 137 11.81 10.52 -15.47
N ILE A 138 12.54 9.57 -16.09
CA ILE A 138 13.52 8.73 -15.40
C ILE A 138 14.71 9.54 -14.84
N ALA A 139 15.01 10.72 -15.40
CA ALA A 139 16.12 11.56 -14.93
C ALA A 139 15.83 12.14 -13.54
N TYR A 140 14.59 12.58 -13.30
CA TYR A 140 14.14 12.97 -11.96
C TYR A 140 14.29 11.81 -10.97
N ARG A 141 13.91 10.59 -11.39
CA ARG A 141 14.03 9.37 -10.56
C ARG A 141 15.48 9.11 -10.17
N ALA A 142 16.42 9.26 -11.10
CA ALA A 142 17.86 9.06 -10.87
C ALA A 142 18.39 10.01 -9.81
N GLU A 143 18.18 11.30 -10.01
CA GLU A 143 18.64 12.32 -9.07
C GLU A 143 17.98 12.13 -7.69
N HIS A 144 16.67 11.92 -7.66
CA HIS A 144 15.91 11.75 -6.42
C HIS A 144 16.41 10.58 -5.59
N ILE A 145 16.73 9.43 -6.20
CA ILE A 145 17.22 8.26 -5.47
C ILE A 145 18.62 8.48 -4.89
N HIS A 146 19.49 9.18 -5.61
CA HIS A 146 20.80 9.56 -5.10
C HIS A 146 20.71 10.47 -3.86
N GLN A 147 19.67 11.30 -3.76
CA GLN A 147 19.41 12.13 -2.57
C GLN A 147 18.89 11.33 -1.35
N LEU A 148 18.35 10.12 -1.56
CA LEU A 148 17.79 9.28 -0.48
C LEU A 148 18.84 8.37 0.20
N VAL A 149 20.06 8.33 -0.32
CA VAL A 149 21.15 7.47 0.17
C VAL A 149 22.37 8.32 0.54
N ALA A 150 23.31 7.74 1.30
CA ALA A 150 24.57 8.43 1.58
C ALA A 150 25.32 8.74 0.27
N PRO A 151 26.03 9.88 0.16
CA PRO A 151 26.70 10.28 -1.09
C PRO A 151 27.61 9.20 -1.70
N GLY A 152 28.37 8.50 -0.87
CA GLY A 152 29.25 7.41 -1.31
C GLY A 152 28.57 6.04 -1.49
N PHE A 153 27.26 5.91 -1.22
CA PHE A 153 26.57 4.63 -1.34
C PHE A 153 26.56 4.15 -2.79
N GLY A 154 26.23 5.05 -3.73
CA GLY A 154 26.25 4.81 -5.17
C GLY A 154 27.63 4.44 -5.72
N ASP A 155 28.72 4.74 -5.00
CA ASP A 155 30.08 4.38 -5.40
C ASP A 155 30.44 2.94 -5.03
N THR A 156 29.66 2.29 -4.18
CA THR A 156 29.84 0.87 -3.84
C THR A 156 29.21 -0.03 -4.90
N ARG A 157 29.75 -1.24 -5.08
CA ARG A 157 29.13 -2.25 -5.97
C ARG A 157 27.67 -2.53 -5.60
N ARG A 158 27.38 -2.61 -4.29
CA ARG A 158 26.03 -2.89 -3.78
C ARG A 158 25.10 -1.71 -4.01
N GLY A 159 25.55 -0.48 -3.77
CA GLY A 159 24.74 0.70 -3.98
C GLY A 159 24.40 0.95 -5.44
N ARG A 160 25.35 0.75 -6.36
CA ARG A 160 25.05 0.76 -7.81
C ARG A 160 23.92 -0.19 -8.16
N VAL A 161 24.04 -1.47 -7.79
CA VAL A 161 23.00 -2.49 -8.09
C VAL A 161 21.64 -2.11 -7.50
N LEU A 162 21.61 -1.60 -6.26
CA LEU A 162 20.35 -1.23 -5.62
C LEU A 162 19.72 0.01 -6.22
N ILE A 163 20.51 1.03 -6.54
CA ILE A 163 20.03 2.25 -7.21
C ILE A 163 19.54 1.91 -8.62
N ASP A 164 20.33 1.16 -9.39
CA ASP A 164 19.99 0.74 -10.76
C ASP A 164 18.67 -0.04 -10.81
N ASN A 165 18.36 -0.87 -9.81
CA ASN A 165 17.08 -1.58 -9.74
C ASN A 165 15.87 -0.63 -9.71
N PHE A 166 16.06 0.60 -9.26
CA PHE A 166 15.03 1.63 -9.28
C PHE A 166 15.19 2.60 -10.46
N LEU A 167 16.17 2.43 -11.34
CA LEU A 167 16.37 3.30 -12.52
C LEU A 167 16.22 2.55 -13.84
N ARG A 168 16.06 1.22 -13.80
CA ARG A 168 15.70 0.43 -14.97
C ARG A 168 14.35 0.91 -15.51
N ASP A 169 14.36 1.22 -16.79
CA ASP A 169 13.17 1.37 -17.60
C ASP A 169 12.80 -0.03 -18.06
N ASP A 170 11.74 -0.62 -17.49
CA ASP A 170 11.28 -1.97 -17.86
C ASP A 170 10.53 -1.97 -19.21
N GLY A 171 10.63 -0.88 -20.00
CA GLY A 171 10.05 -0.74 -21.33
C GLY A 171 10.49 -1.81 -22.34
N ASP A 172 11.54 -2.58 -22.04
CA ASP A 172 12.00 -3.72 -22.85
C ASP A 172 11.52 -5.11 -22.32
N LEU A 173 10.71 -5.15 -21.25
CA LEU A 173 10.22 -6.40 -20.62
C LEU A 173 8.69 -6.59 -20.69
N ILE A 174 7.97 -5.70 -21.38
CA ILE A 174 6.58 -5.93 -21.79
C ILE A 174 6.61 -6.44 -23.24
N PRO A 175 6.44 -7.75 -23.50
CA PRO A 175 6.33 -8.27 -24.86
C PRO A 175 5.07 -7.77 -25.57
#